data_AF-A0A523KAK2-F1
#
_entry.id   AF-A0A523KAK2-F1
#
_cell.length_a   1.000
_cell.length_b   1.000
_cell.length_c   1.000
_cell.angle_alpha   90.00
_cell.angle_beta   90.00
_cell.angle_gamma   90.00
#
_symmetry.space_group_name_H-M   'P 1'
#
loop_
_entity.id
_entity.type
_entity.pdbx_description
1 polymer ?
#
loop_
_entity_poly.entity_id
_entity_poly.type
_entity_poly.pdbx_seq_one_letter_code
_entity_poly.pdbx_strand_id
1 'polypeptide(L)'
;MELVEWLAKQVTDDPRALRWFAEPGSDARIARAFKELLAGYEIEPSTILKTTRMLEPDERPGRVEVKDIVFHSICAHHFLPFFGQVDLAYEPGDRILGLGKLPRLVDALARRFQIQEDLVREIAHEVMDSGHARGVRVRSRAQHLCMCSRGPSSQTSLTYTEFTLGSMAD
;
A
#
# COMPACT_ATOMS: atom_id res chain seq x y z
N MET A 1 -12.18 15.65 -23.03
CA MET A 1 -13.25 14.63 -23.05
C MET A 1 -13.68 14.48 -21.62
N GLU A 2 -14.92 14.86 -21.35
CA GLU A 2 -15.53 14.74 -20.03
C GLU A 2 -15.66 13.26 -19.65
N LEU A 3 -15.66 12.93 -18.35
CA LEU A 3 -15.75 11.54 -17.88
C LEU A 3 -16.97 10.80 -18.48
N VAL A 4 -18.11 11.49 -18.53
CA VAL A 4 -19.35 10.95 -19.11
C VAL A 4 -19.23 10.64 -20.60
N GLU A 5 -18.49 11.45 -21.37
CA GLU A 5 -18.26 11.20 -22.80
C GLU A 5 -17.38 9.96 -23.00
N TRP A 6 -16.35 9.80 -22.16
CA TRP A 6 -15.50 8.61 -22.19
C TRP A 6 -16.31 7.34 -21.84
N LEU A 7 -17.15 7.41 -20.81
CA LEU A 7 -18.01 6.28 -20.40
C LEU A 7 -18.98 5.89 -21.52
N ALA A 8 -19.67 6.87 -22.12
CA ALA A 8 -20.60 6.64 -23.23
C ALA A 8 -19.93 5.99 -24.44
N LYS A 9 -18.67 6.35 -24.70
CA LYS A 9 -17.91 5.84 -25.84
C LYS A 9 -17.26 4.47 -25.58
N GLN A 10 -16.80 4.21 -24.36
CA GLN A 10 -15.89 3.10 -24.08
C GLN A 10 -16.48 2.02 -23.14
N VAL A 11 -17.52 2.35 -22.37
CA VAL A 11 -17.99 1.48 -21.28
C VAL A 11 -19.44 1.07 -21.45
N THR A 12 -20.37 2.01 -21.62
CA THR A 12 -21.80 1.70 -21.70
C THR A 12 -22.60 2.81 -22.34
N ASP A 13 -23.68 2.44 -23.03
CA ASP A 13 -24.72 3.33 -23.55
C ASP A 13 -25.98 3.39 -22.66
N ASP A 14 -26.00 2.78 -21.47
CA ASP A 14 -27.17 2.81 -20.56
C ASP A 14 -27.41 4.25 -20.07
N PRO A 15 -28.53 4.90 -20.48
CA PRO A 15 -28.80 6.28 -20.14
C PRO A 15 -29.00 6.49 -18.63
N ARG A 16 -29.41 5.45 -17.88
CA ARG A 16 -29.54 5.54 -16.42
C ARG A 16 -28.16 5.64 -15.76
N ALA A 17 -27.19 4.86 -16.23
CA ALA A 17 -25.83 4.88 -15.72
C ALA A 17 -25.14 6.22 -16.05
N LEU A 18 -25.25 6.67 -17.31
CA LEU A 18 -24.65 7.93 -17.76
C LEU A 18 -25.21 9.14 -17.01
N ARG A 19 -26.49 9.12 -16.61
CA ARG A 19 -27.10 10.18 -15.81
C ARG A 19 -26.36 10.43 -14.48
N TRP A 20 -25.89 9.39 -13.79
CA TRP A 20 -25.15 9.55 -12.52
C TRP A 20 -23.81 10.28 -12.68
N PHE A 21 -23.22 10.21 -13.87
CA PHE A 21 -21.97 10.89 -14.20
C PHE A 21 -22.21 12.28 -14.81
N ALA A 22 -23.37 12.53 -15.40
CA ALA A 22 -23.77 13.85 -15.90
C ALA A 22 -24.31 14.80 -14.80
N GLU A 23 -24.66 14.28 -13.62
CA GLU A 23 -25.16 15.10 -12.51
C GLU A 23 -24.12 16.14 -12.03
N PRO A 24 -24.54 17.40 -11.77
CA PRO A 24 -23.65 18.42 -11.23
C PRO A 24 -22.94 17.95 -9.95
N GLY A 25 -21.61 18.07 -9.94
CA GLY A 25 -20.78 17.65 -8.80
C GLY A 25 -20.35 16.18 -8.79
N SER A 26 -20.72 15.37 -9.78
CA SER A 26 -20.27 13.98 -9.89
C SER A 26 -18.74 13.89 -9.96
N ASP A 27 -18.10 14.70 -10.79
CA ASP A 27 -16.63 14.73 -10.90
C ASP A 27 -15.96 15.14 -9.59
N ALA A 28 -16.46 16.18 -8.92
CA ALA A 28 -15.92 16.62 -7.64
C ALA A 28 -16.05 15.53 -6.56
N ARG A 29 -17.16 14.78 -6.56
CA ARG A 29 -17.37 13.64 -5.66
C ARG A 29 -16.39 12.51 -5.94
N ILE A 30 -16.19 12.14 -7.21
CA ILE A 30 -15.25 11.08 -7.61
C ILE A 30 -13.81 11.51 -7.29
N ALA A 31 -13.43 12.73 -7.66
CA ALA A 31 -12.10 13.27 -7.40
C ALA A 31 -11.79 13.31 -5.90
N ARG A 32 -12.74 13.72 -5.05
CA ARG A 32 -12.57 13.70 -3.59
C ARG A 32 -12.34 12.27 -3.07
N ALA A 33 -13.14 11.31 -3.50
CA ALA A 33 -12.98 9.91 -3.10
C ALA A 33 -11.59 9.37 -3.48
N PHE A 34 -11.12 9.65 -4.71
CA PHE A 34 -9.78 9.22 -5.13
C PHE A 34 -8.65 9.95 -4.40
N LYS A 35 -8.80 11.24 -4.07
CA LYS A 35 -7.82 11.95 -3.23
C LYS A 35 -7.71 11.32 -1.84
N GLU A 36 -8.83 10.89 -1.25
CA GLU A 36 -8.83 10.20 0.04
C GLU A 36 -8.18 8.80 -0.06
N LEU A 37 -8.53 8.03 -1.09
CA LEU A 37 -7.94 6.69 -1.33
C LEU A 37 -6.44 6.76 -1.64
N LEU A 38 -6.01 7.84 -2.30
CA LEU A 38 -4.64 8.04 -2.76
C LEU A 38 -3.87 9.10 -1.94
N ALA A 39 -4.31 9.35 -0.71
CA ALA A 39 -3.73 10.37 0.16
C ALA A 39 -2.24 10.11 0.49
N GLY A 40 -1.74 8.91 0.23
CA GLY A 40 -0.34 8.55 0.40
C GLY A 40 0.62 9.30 -0.53
N TYR A 41 0.14 9.92 -1.60
CA TYR A 41 0.95 10.80 -2.45
C TYR A 41 1.30 12.13 -1.77
N GLU A 42 0.52 12.58 -0.78
CA GLU A 42 0.77 13.82 -0.03
C GLU A 42 1.70 13.60 1.18
N ILE A 43 2.14 12.36 1.39
CA ILE A 43 2.97 11.97 2.53
C ILE A 43 4.35 11.58 2.01
N GLU A 44 5.39 12.20 2.57
CA GLU A 44 6.78 11.82 2.38
C GLU A 44 7.15 10.65 3.31
N PRO A 45 7.33 9.41 2.79
CA PRO A 45 7.53 8.22 3.62
C PRO A 45 8.74 8.31 4.55
N SER A 46 9.82 8.95 4.07
CA SER A 46 11.08 9.16 4.83
C SER A 46 10.92 9.93 6.14
N THR A 47 9.79 10.61 6.34
CA THR A 47 9.51 11.38 7.55
C THR A 47 8.64 10.63 8.58
N ILE A 48 8.13 9.44 8.24
CA ILE A 48 7.16 8.72 9.08
C ILE A 48 7.83 8.01 10.24
N LEU A 49 8.93 7.31 9.95
CA LEU A 49 9.64 6.50 10.92
C LEU A 49 10.27 7.40 11.98
N LYS A 50 10.09 7.02 13.25
CA LYS A 50 10.63 7.77 14.40
C LYS A 50 11.34 6.82 15.35
N THR A 51 12.46 7.27 15.85
CA THR A 51 13.23 6.56 16.88
C THR A 51 12.53 6.70 18.23
N THR A 52 12.33 5.57 18.91
CA THR A 52 11.89 5.54 20.31
C THR A 52 13.07 5.45 21.26
N ARG A 53 14.11 4.69 20.89
CA ARG A 53 15.29 4.49 21.73
C ARG A 53 16.53 4.25 20.87
N MET A 54 17.64 4.86 21.24
CA MET A 54 18.97 4.53 20.69
C MET A 54 19.52 3.29 21.40
N LEU A 55 20.24 2.45 20.65
CA LEU A 55 20.89 1.25 21.16
C LEU A 55 22.34 1.56 21.51
N GLU A 56 22.85 0.94 22.58
CA GLU A 56 24.28 0.98 22.89
C GLU A 56 25.06 0.14 21.86
N PRO A 57 26.36 0.40 21.61
CA PRO A 57 27.13 -0.25 20.54
C PRO A 57 27.09 -1.79 20.53
N ASP A 58 27.09 -2.41 21.72
CA ASP A 58 27.07 -3.87 21.89
C ASP A 58 25.67 -4.43 22.19
N GLU A 59 24.67 -3.57 22.25
CA GLU A 59 23.30 -4.01 22.48
C GLU A 59 22.74 -4.71 21.25
N ARG A 60 22.12 -5.87 21.48
CA ARG A 60 21.45 -6.66 20.44
C ARG A 60 20.02 -6.93 20.91
N PRO A 61 19.05 -6.06 20.58
CA PRO A 61 17.68 -6.22 21.06
C PRO A 61 16.93 -7.39 20.39
N GLY A 62 17.57 -8.07 19.43
CA GLY A 62 16.95 -9.09 18.60
C GLY A 62 16.06 -8.48 17.52
N ARG A 63 15.36 -9.36 16.81
CA ARG A 63 14.45 -9.01 15.72
C ARG A 63 13.11 -8.50 16.25
N VAL A 64 12.56 -7.50 15.58
CA VAL A 64 11.21 -6.99 15.82
C VAL A 64 10.31 -7.40 14.64
N GLU A 65 9.10 -7.85 14.93
CA GLU A 65 8.11 -8.22 13.92
C GLU A 65 6.73 -7.69 14.30
N VAL A 66 6.05 -7.05 13.33
CA VAL A 66 4.66 -6.61 13.41
C VAL A 66 3.90 -7.32 12.30
N LYS A 67 2.86 -8.06 12.69
CA LYS A 67 2.06 -8.87 11.77
C LYS A 67 0.67 -8.31 11.56
N ASP A 68 0.04 -8.78 10.50
CA ASP A 68 -1.37 -8.53 10.20
C ASP A 68 -1.70 -7.03 10.03
N ILE A 69 -0.75 -6.23 9.54
CA ILE A 69 -0.97 -4.81 9.25
C ILE A 69 -1.92 -4.71 8.06
N VAL A 70 -3.18 -4.37 8.32
CA VAL A 70 -4.20 -4.22 7.28
C VAL A 70 -3.87 -3.04 6.37
N PHE A 71 -4.01 -3.25 5.05
CA PHE A 71 -3.87 -2.18 4.07
C PHE A 71 -4.95 -2.28 2.99
N HIS A 72 -5.24 -1.13 2.38
CA HIS A 72 -6.06 -1.01 1.17
C HIS A 72 -5.28 -0.21 0.14
N SER A 73 -5.38 -0.61 -1.12
CA SER A 73 -4.69 0.05 -2.22
C SER A 73 -5.50 -0.04 -3.51
N ILE A 74 -5.09 0.70 -4.54
CA ILE A 74 -5.72 0.71 -5.85
C ILE A 74 -4.74 0.14 -6.87
N CYS A 75 -5.12 -0.94 -7.56
CA CYS A 75 -4.28 -1.56 -8.57
C CYS A 75 -4.07 -0.59 -9.74
N ALA A 76 -2.80 -0.25 -10.02
CA ALA A 76 -2.43 0.72 -11.05
C ALA A 76 -2.95 0.37 -12.45
N HIS A 77 -3.13 -0.93 -12.75
CA HIS A 77 -3.54 -1.40 -14.06
C HIS A 77 -5.03 -1.18 -14.38
N HIS A 78 -5.89 -1.30 -13.38
CA HIS A 78 -7.34 -1.39 -13.61
C HIS A 78 -8.16 -0.44 -12.73
N PHE A 79 -7.51 0.36 -11.88
CA PHE A 79 -8.18 1.27 -10.94
C PHE A 79 -9.17 0.54 -10.01
N LEU A 80 -8.92 -0.76 -9.76
CA LEU A 80 -9.72 -1.59 -8.87
C LEU A 80 -8.98 -1.81 -7.55
N PRO A 81 -9.69 -1.85 -6.42
CA PRO A 81 -9.07 -2.12 -5.13
C PRO A 81 -8.36 -3.48 -5.07
N PHE A 82 -7.24 -3.50 -4.35
CA PHE A 82 -6.71 -4.71 -3.75
C PHE A 82 -6.38 -4.41 -2.28
N PHE A 83 -6.57 -5.40 -1.43
CA PHE A 83 -6.50 -5.21 0.02
C PHE A 83 -6.08 -6.50 0.69
N GLY A 84 -5.51 -6.35 1.88
CA GLY A 84 -4.94 -7.49 2.58
C GLY A 84 -4.13 -7.08 3.79
N GLN A 85 -3.07 -7.83 4.04
CA GLN A 85 -2.21 -7.63 5.19
C GLN A 85 -0.74 -7.64 4.81
N VAL A 86 0.05 -6.89 5.58
CA VAL A 86 1.51 -6.89 5.56
C VAL A 86 2.03 -7.41 6.89
N ASP A 87 2.99 -8.33 6.82
CA ASP A 87 3.87 -8.71 7.92
C ASP A 87 5.22 -8.04 7.68
N LEU A 88 5.69 -7.27 8.66
CA LEU A 88 6.93 -6.51 8.59
C LEU A 88 7.83 -6.92 9.74
N ALA A 89 9.01 -7.42 9.39
CA ALA A 89 10.08 -7.68 10.32
C ALA A 89 11.32 -6.86 10.01
N TYR A 90 12.02 -6.41 11.04
CA TYR A 90 13.31 -5.76 10.88
C TYR A 90 14.27 -6.15 12.00
N GLU A 91 15.56 -6.12 11.68
CA GLU A 91 16.64 -6.20 12.63
C GLU A 91 17.13 -4.77 12.92
N PRO A 92 16.99 -4.28 14.16
CA PRO A 92 17.44 -2.94 14.53
C PRO A 92 18.95 -2.75 14.28
N GLY A 93 19.32 -1.60 13.71
CA GLY A 93 20.72 -1.14 13.65
C GLY A 93 21.12 -0.43 14.93
N ASP A 94 21.19 0.90 14.88
CA ASP A 94 21.55 1.78 16.01
C ASP A 94 20.33 2.25 16.82
N ARG A 95 19.11 1.93 16.36
CA ARG A 95 17.87 2.47 16.91
C ARG A 95 16.70 1.50 16.87
N ILE A 96 15.81 1.63 17.84
CA ILE A 96 14.49 1.00 17.87
C ILE A 96 13.46 1.98 17.30
N LEU A 97 12.71 1.52 16.31
CA LEU A 97 11.62 2.27 15.71
C LEU A 97 10.34 2.17 16.56
N GLY A 98 9.59 3.26 16.62
CA GLY A 98 8.28 3.26 17.27
C GLY A 98 7.29 2.38 16.52
N LEU A 99 6.77 1.34 17.16
CA LEU A 99 5.89 0.34 16.54
C LEU A 99 4.69 0.96 15.82
N GLY A 100 4.08 2.00 16.40
CA GLY A 100 2.94 2.72 15.79
C GLY A 100 3.27 3.49 14.50
N LYS A 101 4.54 3.55 14.08
CA LYS A 101 4.97 4.16 12.80
C LYS A 101 4.98 3.17 11.65
N LEU A 102 5.15 1.88 11.92
CA LEU A 102 5.19 0.85 10.87
C LEU A 102 3.86 0.73 10.12
N PRO A 103 2.68 0.66 10.78
CA PRO A 103 1.40 0.69 10.06
C PRO A 103 1.16 1.99 9.30
N ARG A 104 1.66 3.12 9.80
CA ARG A 104 1.52 4.43 9.11
C ARG A 104 2.35 4.48 7.84
N LEU A 105 3.54 3.88 7.86
CA LEU A 105 4.38 3.73 6.68
C LEU A 105 3.67 2.86 5.63
N VAL A 106 3.15 1.70 6.05
CA VAL A 106 2.37 0.83 5.17
C VAL A 106 1.18 1.59 4.56
N ASP A 107 0.41 2.34 5.35
CA ASP A 107 -0.73 3.12 4.86
C ASP A 107 -0.31 4.21 3.85
N ALA A 108 0.78 4.94 4.12
CA ALA A 108 1.27 5.99 3.24
C ALA A 108 1.73 5.47 1.86
N LEU A 109 2.32 4.28 1.81
CA LEU A 109 2.72 3.65 0.56
C LEU A 109 1.54 2.93 -0.13
N ALA A 110 0.67 2.26 0.65
CA ALA A 110 -0.48 1.54 0.10
C ALA A 110 -1.55 2.48 -0.49
N ARG A 111 -1.71 3.70 0.06
CA ARG A 111 -2.68 4.71 -0.43
C ARG A 111 -2.14 5.45 -1.65
N ARG A 112 -1.79 4.68 -2.67
CA ARG A 112 -1.30 5.09 -3.99
C ARG A 112 -1.86 4.13 -5.04
N PHE A 113 -1.60 4.45 -6.31
CA PHE A 113 -1.75 3.44 -7.35
C PHE A 113 -0.55 2.50 -7.22
N GLN A 114 -0.81 1.22 -6.97
CA GLN A 114 0.25 0.27 -6.65
C GLN A 114 0.20 -0.99 -7.51
N ILE A 115 1.38 -1.61 -7.55
CA ILE A 115 1.62 -3.02 -7.76
C ILE A 115 2.02 -3.62 -6.40
N GLN A 116 1.57 -4.84 -6.07
CA GLN A 116 1.75 -5.42 -4.74
C GLN A 116 3.24 -5.74 -4.44
N GLU A 117 3.97 -6.12 -5.48
CA GLU A 117 5.42 -6.37 -5.48
C GLU A 117 6.20 -5.08 -5.17
N ASP A 118 5.80 -3.95 -5.78
CA ASP A 118 6.42 -2.66 -5.50
C ASP A 118 6.11 -2.18 -4.08
N LEU A 119 4.89 -2.40 -3.60
CA LEU A 119 4.49 -2.01 -2.24
C LEU A 119 5.41 -2.64 -1.19
N VAL A 120 5.64 -3.97 -1.26
CA VAL A 120 6.51 -4.65 -0.27
C VAL A 120 7.97 -4.20 -0.39
N ARG A 121 8.44 -3.95 -1.62
CA ARG A 121 9.79 -3.43 -1.89
C ARG A 121 10.00 -2.04 -1.30
N GLU A 122 9.07 -1.12 -1.55
CA GLU A 122 9.14 0.26 -1.05
C GLU A 122 9.09 0.32 0.48
N ILE A 123 8.22 -0.47 1.12
CA ILE A 123 8.19 -0.58 2.59
C ILE A 123 9.54 -1.07 3.11
N ALA A 124 10.13 -2.09 2.48
CA ALA A 124 11.39 -2.67 2.93
C ALA A 124 12.55 -1.65 2.84
N HIS A 125 12.65 -0.94 1.71
CA HIS A 125 13.66 0.11 1.53
C HIS A 125 13.49 1.23 2.55
N GLU A 126 12.27 1.69 2.79
CA GLU A 126 12.03 2.79 3.72
C GLU A 126 12.41 2.42 5.17
N VAL A 127 12.15 1.18 5.59
CA VAL A 127 12.61 0.67 6.89
C VAL A 127 14.12 0.48 6.94
N MET A 128 14.74 0.06 5.85
CA MET A 128 16.19 -0.10 5.76
C MET A 128 16.88 1.26 5.88
N ASP A 129 16.50 2.20 5.01
CA ASP A 129 17.22 3.46 4.77
C ASP A 129 16.91 4.49 5.85
N SER A 130 15.64 4.82 6.08
CA SER A 130 15.25 5.82 7.09
C SER A 130 15.16 5.22 8.50
N GLY A 131 14.89 3.92 8.59
CA GLY A 131 14.83 3.20 9.85
C GLY A 131 16.20 2.75 10.38
N HIS A 132 17.25 2.82 9.55
CA HIS A 132 18.60 2.33 9.86
C HIS A 132 18.59 0.86 10.30
N ALA A 133 17.75 0.04 9.68
CA ALA A 133 17.72 -1.39 9.96
C ALA A 133 18.96 -2.08 9.36
N ARG A 134 19.39 -3.19 9.97
CA ARG A 134 20.43 -4.06 9.40
C ARG A 134 19.87 -5.06 8.41
N GLY A 135 18.60 -5.39 8.55
CA GLY A 135 17.88 -6.30 7.67
C GLY A 135 16.39 -6.12 7.84
N VAL A 136 15.67 -6.36 6.76
CA VAL A 136 14.22 -6.15 6.69
C VAL A 136 13.60 -7.28 5.89
N ARG A 137 12.44 -7.76 6.33
CA ARG A 137 11.57 -8.65 5.55
C ARG A 137 10.15 -8.09 5.57
N VAL A 138 9.59 -7.89 4.40
CA VAL A 138 8.21 -7.49 4.22
C VAL A 138 7.51 -8.55 3.41
N ARG A 139 6.48 -9.16 3.98
CA ARG A 139 5.60 -10.10 3.29
C ARG A 139 4.20 -9.52 3.24
N SER A 140 3.51 -9.65 2.12
CA SER A 140 2.11 -9.31 2.04
C SER A 140 1.27 -10.46 1.52
N ARG A 141 -0.01 -10.46 1.89
CA ARG A 141 -1.06 -11.32 1.33
C ARG A 141 -2.25 -10.45 0.99
N ALA A 142 -2.76 -10.54 -0.24
CA ALA A 142 -3.85 -9.67 -0.68
C ALA A 142 -4.82 -10.34 -1.65
N GLN A 143 -6.07 -9.88 -1.60
CA GLN A 143 -7.08 -10.15 -2.63
C GLN A 143 -7.12 -8.98 -3.60
N HIS A 144 -7.27 -9.30 -4.89
CA HIS A 144 -7.30 -8.31 -5.97
C HIS A 144 -8.66 -8.32 -6.64
N LEU A 145 -9.42 -7.23 -6.54
CA LEU A 145 -10.74 -7.18 -7.18
C LEU A 145 -10.65 -7.28 -8.70
N CYS A 146 -9.52 -6.92 -9.32
CA CYS A 146 -9.30 -7.15 -10.75
C CYS A 146 -9.26 -8.64 -11.14
N MET A 147 -9.04 -9.56 -10.19
CA MET A 147 -9.14 -11.01 -10.36
C MET A 147 -10.45 -11.58 -9.81
N CYS A 148 -11.05 -10.93 -8.80
CA CYS A 148 -12.25 -11.45 -8.14
C CYS A 148 -13.55 -11.02 -8.83
N SER A 149 -13.69 -9.75 -9.21
CA SER A 149 -14.95 -9.20 -9.75
C SER A 149 -15.02 -9.20 -11.28
N ARG A 150 -13.90 -9.50 -11.95
CA ARG A 150 -13.80 -9.60 -13.41
C ARG A 150 -12.73 -10.62 -13.81
N GLY A 151 -12.62 -10.86 -15.11
CA GLY A 151 -11.61 -11.75 -15.68
C GLY A 151 -11.75 -13.17 -15.10
N PRO A 152 -10.71 -13.73 -14.45
CA PRO A 152 -10.74 -15.10 -13.95
C PRO A 152 -11.81 -15.36 -12.87
N SER A 153 -12.40 -14.32 -12.28
CA SER A 153 -13.50 -14.43 -11.30
C SER A 153 -13.13 -15.33 -10.10
N SER A 154 -11.86 -15.29 -9.71
CA SER A 154 -11.32 -16.11 -8.62
C SER A 154 -11.60 -15.42 -7.29
N GLN A 155 -12.72 -15.77 -6.66
CA GLN A 155 -13.20 -15.08 -5.46
C GLN A 155 -12.32 -15.28 -4.22
N THR A 156 -11.55 -16.37 -4.17
CA THR A 156 -10.79 -16.78 -2.98
C THR A 156 -9.28 -16.73 -3.18
N SER A 157 -8.79 -16.39 -4.38
CA SER A 157 -7.35 -16.34 -4.63
C SER A 157 -6.70 -15.25 -3.78
N LEU A 158 -5.54 -15.61 -3.22
CA LEU A 158 -4.67 -14.72 -2.47
C LEU A 158 -3.32 -14.66 -3.18
N THR A 159 -2.86 -13.44 -3.41
CA THR A 159 -1.51 -13.20 -3.92
C THR A 159 -0.58 -12.93 -2.76
N TYR A 160 0.52 -13.66 -2.70
CA TYR A 160 1.58 -13.46 -1.72
C TYR A 160 2.79 -12.84 -2.40
N THR A 161 3.33 -11.76 -1.83
CA THR A 161 4.58 -11.16 -2.25
C THR A 161 5.50 -11.02 -1.05
N GLU A 162 6.80 -11.15 -1.27
CA GLU A 162 7.80 -10.98 -0.23
C GLU A 162 9.00 -10.24 -0.80
N PHE A 163 9.61 -9.38 0.02
CA PHE A 163 10.85 -8.71 -0.29
C PHE A 163 11.74 -8.66 0.96
N THR A 164 13.02 -8.94 0.78
CA THR A 164 14.02 -9.01 1.85
C THR A 164 15.22 -8.13 1.52
N LEU A 165 15.85 -7.57 2.56
CA LEU A 165 17.05 -6.75 2.49
C LEU A 165 17.99 -7.05 3.65
N GLY A 166 19.28 -6.76 3.46
CA GLY A 166 20.30 -6.78 4.50
C GLY A 166 20.48 -8.17 5.14
N SER A 167 20.59 -8.22 6.46
CA SER A 167 20.76 -9.46 7.23
C SER A 167 19.58 -10.44 7.16
N MET A 168 18.48 -10.08 6.48
CA MET A 168 17.33 -10.95 6.22
C MET A 168 17.24 -11.39 4.74
N ALA A 169 18.17 -10.97 3.89
CA ALA A 169 18.28 -11.42 2.51
C ALA A 169 19.07 -12.74 2.47
N ASP A 170 18.40 -13.83 2.82
CA ASP A 170 18.87 -15.21 2.61
C ASP A 170 18.14 -15.87 1.43
#